data_AF-A0A960TB68-F1
#
_entry.id   AF-A0A960TB68-F1
#
_cell.length_a   1.000
_cell.length_b   1.000
_cell.length_c   1.000
_cell.angle_alpha   90.00
_cell.angle_beta   90.00
_cell.angle_gamma   90.00
#
_symmetry.space_group_name_H-M   'P 1'
#
loop_
_entity.id
_entity.type
_entity.pdbx_description
1 polymer ?
#
loop_
_entity_poly.entity_id
_entity_poly.type
_entity_poly.pdbx_seq_one_letter_code
_entity_poly.pdbx_strand_id
1 'polypeptide(L)'
;MNYTLGFARICFFLVCMICTVMYTLSNPAGGEAGFSDLFLGVGFGSLIGATLVGIDLLLRPYHLRELLTVIVGLLVGYALGRIVWLLVENSVPRGLDPAGTFLSTARLSITLTSCYLGLVFASRSSDEWYLSLPFVRLKPQTTKKRDVLLDPSTLCDPRIIDLAASGLVDQQLVLPRFVMNDLFSQAELGDDSIRMRARKAIETVRKL
;
A
#
# COMPACT_ATOMS: atom_id res chain seq x y z
N MET A 1 6.95 7.52 -16.23
CA MET A 1 7.81 6.33 -16.19
C MET A 1 8.97 6.67 -15.27
N ASN A 2 9.12 6.02 -14.11
CA ASN A 2 10.12 6.41 -13.12
C ASN A 2 11.50 5.94 -13.59
N TYR A 3 12.23 6.80 -14.31
CA TYR A 3 13.57 6.50 -14.84
C TYR A 3 14.53 5.98 -13.77
N THR A 4 14.41 6.48 -12.54
CA THR A 4 15.17 6.02 -11.36
C THR A 4 14.96 4.54 -11.05
N LEU A 5 13.72 4.04 -11.16
CA LEU A 5 13.39 2.64 -10.84
C LEU A 5 13.90 1.68 -11.93
N GLY A 6 13.82 2.11 -13.19
CA GLY A 6 14.40 1.37 -14.32
C GLY A 6 15.91 1.23 -14.19
N PHE A 7 16.61 2.32 -13.82
CA PHE A 7 18.05 2.30 -13.57
C PHE A 7 18.43 1.34 -12.44
N ALA A 8 17.70 1.34 -11.33
CA ALA A 8 17.94 0.43 -10.21
C ALA A 8 17.83 -1.06 -10.61
N ARG A 9 16.82 -1.42 -11.42
CA ARG A 9 16.62 -2.80 -11.90
C ARG A 9 17.77 -3.29 -12.78
N ILE A 10 18.25 -2.43 -13.70
CA ILE A 10 19.38 -2.74 -14.56
C ILE A 10 20.65 -2.93 -13.72
N CYS A 11 20.90 -2.03 -12.77
CA CYS A 11 22.05 -2.13 -11.88
C CYS A 11 22.02 -3.42 -11.05
N PHE A 12 20.85 -3.77 -10.50
CA PHE A 12 20.68 -5.01 -9.72
C PHE A 12 20.87 -6.27 -10.59
N PHE A 13 20.35 -6.29 -11.82
CA PHE A 13 20.56 -7.39 -12.75
C PHE A 13 22.06 -7.61 -13.06
N LEU A 14 22.81 -6.51 -13.25
CA LEU A 14 24.26 -6.57 -13.45
C LEU A 14 24.98 -7.11 -12.21
N VAL A 15 24.59 -6.68 -11.01
CA VAL A 15 25.17 -7.19 -9.76
C VAL A 15 24.92 -8.69 -9.60
N CYS A 16 23.70 -9.17 -9.88
CA CYS A 16 23.41 -10.61 -9.89
C CYS A 16 24.30 -11.37 -10.88
N MET A 17 24.47 -10.85 -12.10
CA MET A 17 25.32 -11.48 -13.11
C MET A 17 26.79 -11.55 -12.67
N ILE A 18 27.34 -10.45 -12.13
CA ILE A 18 28.71 -10.39 -11.65
C ILE A 18 28.93 -11.34 -10.46
N CYS A 19 28.02 -11.33 -9.47
CA CYS A 19 28.15 -12.20 -8.29
C CYS A 19 28.12 -13.68 -8.65
N THR A 20 27.23 -14.10 -9.55
CA THR A 20 27.11 -15.52 -9.92
C THR A 20 28.30 -15.97 -10.77
N VAL A 21 28.81 -15.12 -11.66
CA VAL A 21 30.05 -15.40 -12.42
C VAL A 21 31.25 -15.50 -11.48
N MET A 22 31.41 -14.58 -10.53
CA MET A 22 32.49 -14.64 -9.54
C MET A 22 32.40 -15.91 -8.68
N TYR A 23 31.20 -16.33 -8.29
CA TYR A 23 30.98 -17.55 -7.53
C TYR A 23 31.39 -18.81 -8.32
N THR A 24 31.00 -18.91 -9.59
CA THR A 24 31.36 -20.08 -10.41
C THR A 24 32.84 -20.13 -10.76
N LEU A 25 33.49 -18.97 -10.95
CA LEU A 25 34.95 -18.92 -11.12
C LEU A 25 35.72 -19.27 -9.84
N SER A 26 35.16 -18.97 -8.66
CA SER A 26 35.78 -19.30 -7.38
C SER A 26 35.60 -20.77 -6.98
N ASN A 27 34.57 -21.44 -7.49
CA ASN A 27 34.31 -22.87 -7.28
C ASN A 27 34.20 -23.59 -8.63
N PRO A 28 35.31 -23.73 -9.38
CA PRO A 28 35.28 -24.40 -10.67
C PRO A 28 34.94 -25.88 -10.49
N ALA A 29 33.91 -26.35 -11.18
CA ALA A 29 33.45 -27.74 -11.09
C ALA A 29 34.48 -28.74 -11.66
N GLY A 30 35.37 -28.28 -12.53
CA GLY A 30 36.40 -29.08 -13.22
C GLY A 30 37.85 -28.85 -12.75
N GLY A 31 38.09 -28.12 -11.66
CA GLY A 31 39.44 -27.87 -11.11
C GLY A 31 40.24 -26.75 -11.78
N GLU A 32 39.94 -26.39 -13.04
CA GLU A 32 40.45 -25.18 -13.70
C GLU A 32 39.28 -24.29 -14.17
N ALA A 33 39.47 -22.97 -14.10
CA ALA A 33 38.46 -22.00 -14.53
C ALA A 33 38.27 -22.08 -16.06
N GLY A 34 37.28 -22.86 -16.49
CA GLY A 34 36.96 -23.06 -17.90
C GLY A 34 35.93 -22.06 -18.42
N PHE A 35 35.87 -21.91 -19.74
CA PHE A 35 34.79 -21.15 -20.41
C PHE A 35 33.40 -21.69 -20.06
N SER A 36 33.26 -22.98 -19.73
CA SER A 36 32.02 -23.60 -19.26
C SER A 36 31.48 -22.97 -17.98
N ASP A 37 32.34 -22.67 -17.01
CA ASP A 37 31.95 -22.11 -15.71
C ASP A 37 31.49 -20.65 -15.83
N LEU A 38 32.05 -19.94 -16.82
CA LEU A 38 31.60 -18.60 -17.20
C LEU A 38 30.18 -18.63 -17.79
N PHE A 39 29.92 -19.52 -18.76
CA PHE A 39 28.59 -19.66 -19.36
C PHE A 39 27.55 -20.10 -18.33
N LEU A 40 27.93 -21.01 -17.42
CA LEU A 40 27.07 -21.47 -16.34
C LEU A 40 26.73 -20.32 -15.37
N GLY A 41 27.74 -19.53 -14.97
CA GLY A 41 27.56 -18.37 -14.10
C GLY A 41 26.68 -17.29 -14.71
N VAL A 42 26.86 -16.98 -16.01
CA VAL A 42 26.00 -16.05 -16.75
C VAL A 42 24.57 -16.58 -16.86
N GLY A 43 24.41 -17.87 -17.14
CA GLY A 43 23.10 -18.52 -17.24
C GLY A 43 22.30 -18.42 -15.93
N PHE A 44 22.91 -18.84 -14.82
CA PHE A 44 22.28 -18.75 -13.50
C PHE A 44 22.05 -17.29 -13.07
N GLY A 45 23.02 -16.40 -13.31
CA GLY A 45 22.90 -14.97 -12.99
C GLY A 45 21.76 -14.30 -13.74
N SER A 46 21.61 -14.59 -15.04
CA SER A 46 20.50 -14.09 -15.84
C SER A 46 19.15 -14.63 -15.37
N LEU A 47 19.07 -15.90 -15.00
CA LEU A 47 17.83 -16.52 -14.54
C LEU A 47 17.39 -15.95 -13.18
N ILE A 48 18.31 -15.80 -12.24
CA ILE A 48 18.04 -15.19 -10.93
C ILE A 48 17.68 -13.70 -11.10
N GLY A 49 18.43 -12.96 -11.92
CA GLY A 49 18.15 -11.54 -12.18
C GLY A 49 16.77 -11.35 -12.83
N ALA A 50 16.41 -12.17 -13.81
CA ALA A 50 15.12 -12.10 -14.49
C ALA A 50 13.95 -12.46 -13.56
N THR A 51 14.10 -13.48 -12.72
CA THR A 51 13.04 -13.86 -11.76
C THR A 51 12.82 -12.77 -10.71
N LEU A 52 13.88 -12.16 -10.18
CA LEU A 52 13.77 -11.06 -9.21
C LEU A 52 13.14 -9.80 -9.82
N VAL A 53 13.56 -9.41 -11.03
CA VAL A 53 12.92 -8.28 -11.74
C VAL A 53 11.47 -8.60 -12.09
N GLY A 54 11.16 -9.85 -12.44
CA GLY A 54 9.80 -10.33 -12.66
C GLY A 54 8.93 -10.23 -11.40
N ILE A 55 9.46 -10.62 -10.25
CA ILE A 55 8.79 -10.48 -8.94
C ILE A 55 8.55 -9.01 -8.61
N ASP A 56 9.52 -8.11 -8.83
CA ASP A 56 9.35 -6.67 -8.62
C ASP A 56 8.26 -6.06 -9.54
N LEU A 57 8.17 -6.54 -10.78
CA LEU A 57 7.09 -6.15 -11.71
C LEU A 57 5.72 -6.67 -11.26
N LEU A 58 5.65 -7.88 -10.74
CA LEU A 58 4.44 -8.46 -10.16
C LEU A 58 4.02 -7.76 -8.86
N LEU A 59 5.00 -7.32 -8.06
CA LEU A 59 4.77 -6.64 -6.78
C LEU A 59 4.48 -5.15 -6.94
N ARG A 60 4.66 -4.58 -8.13
CA ARG A 60 4.43 -3.17 -8.45
C ARG A 60 3.05 -2.60 -8.04
N PRO A 61 1.91 -3.33 -8.16
CA PRO A 61 0.63 -2.79 -7.76
C PRO A 61 0.36 -2.87 -6.25
N TYR A 62 1.17 -3.61 -5.49
CA TYR A 62 0.92 -3.84 -4.07
C TYR A 62 1.44 -2.69 -3.22
N HIS A 63 0.61 -2.24 -2.27
CA HIS A 63 0.97 -1.17 -1.36
C HIS A 63 1.84 -1.71 -0.20
N LEU A 64 2.71 -0.87 0.38
CA LEU A 64 3.53 -1.22 1.57
C LEU A 64 2.70 -1.83 2.70
N ARG A 65 1.44 -1.39 2.85
CA ARG A 65 0.51 -1.90 3.86
C ARG A 65 0.14 -3.37 3.61
N GLU A 66 -0.12 -3.75 2.37
CA GLU A 66 -0.47 -5.11 1.98
C GLU A 66 0.72 -6.05 2.16
N LEU A 67 1.93 -5.58 1.81
CA LEU A 67 3.15 -6.35 2.07
C LEU A 67 3.36 -6.59 3.57
N LEU A 68 3.14 -5.55 4.40
CA LEU A 68 3.29 -5.66 5.84
C LEU A 68 2.27 -6.63 6.46
N THR A 69 1.02 -6.61 6.01
CA THR A 69 -0.02 -7.52 6.52
C THR A 69 0.27 -8.97 6.13
N VAL A 70 0.78 -9.20 4.91
CA VAL A 70 1.28 -10.51 4.48
C VAL A 70 2.44 -10.99 5.36
N ILE A 71 3.43 -10.14 5.62
CA ILE A 71 4.58 -10.48 6.47
C ILE A 71 4.14 -10.81 7.90
N VAL A 72 3.26 -9.98 8.49
CA VAL A 72 2.73 -10.22 9.84
C VAL A 72 1.93 -11.52 9.89
N GLY A 73 1.08 -11.77 8.90
CA GLY A 73 0.31 -13.02 8.81
C GLY A 73 1.18 -14.26 8.70
N LEU A 74 2.25 -14.19 7.89
CA LEU A 74 3.23 -15.27 7.77
C LEU A 74 3.97 -15.52 9.10
N LEU A 75 4.38 -14.45 9.79
CA LEU A 75 5.09 -14.54 11.06
C LEU A 75 4.21 -15.14 12.16
N VAL A 76 2.97 -14.65 12.29
CA VAL A 76 1.99 -15.17 13.25
C VAL A 76 1.62 -16.62 12.92
N GLY A 77 1.39 -16.95 11.65
CA GLY A 77 1.12 -18.31 11.21
C GLY A 77 2.27 -19.27 11.48
N TYR A 78 3.52 -18.84 11.27
CA TYR A 78 4.70 -19.62 11.63
C TYR A 78 4.81 -19.85 13.14
N ALA A 79 4.59 -18.81 13.95
CA ALA A 79 4.62 -18.92 15.40
C ALA A 79 3.55 -19.89 15.92
N LEU A 80 2.31 -19.79 15.42
CA LEU A 80 1.22 -20.71 15.76
C LEU A 80 1.54 -22.14 15.33
N GLY A 81 2.04 -22.34 14.11
CA GLY A 81 2.45 -23.65 13.62
C GLY A 81 3.54 -24.28 14.49
N ARG A 82 4.49 -23.46 14.98
CA ARG A 82 5.54 -23.90 15.89
C ARG A 82 4.98 -24.34 17.25
N ILE A 83 4.03 -23.60 17.80
CA ILE A 83 3.37 -23.94 19.07
C ILE A 83 2.57 -25.24 18.92
N VAL A 84 1.79 -25.39 17.86
CA VAL A 84 1.01 -26.61 17.59
C VAL A 84 1.94 -27.81 17.44
N TRP A 85 3.03 -27.68 16.69
CA TRP A 85 4.02 -28.75 16.55
C TRP A 85 4.64 -29.16 17.89
N LEU A 86 5.00 -28.21 18.75
CA LEU A 86 5.56 -28.50 20.08
C LEU A 86 4.59 -29.32 20.95
N LEU A 87 3.28 -29.03 20.88
CA LEU A 87 2.26 -29.79 21.61
C LEU A 87 2.12 -31.23 21.08
N VAL A 88 2.15 -31.40 19.76
CA VAL A 88 2.11 -32.72 19.11
C VAL A 88 3.37 -33.53 19.45
N GLU A 89 4.55 -32.92 19.33
CA GLU A 89 5.84 -33.57 19.60
C GLU A 89 5.96 -34.06 21.05
N ASN A 90 5.42 -33.31 22.02
CA ASN A 90 5.40 -33.72 23.41
C ASN A 90 4.40 -34.85 23.72
N SER A 91 3.39 -35.02 22.86
CA SER A 91 2.33 -36.04 23.05
C SER A 91 2.63 -37.36 22.35
N VAL A 92 3.55 -37.37 21.37
CA VAL A 92 3.91 -38.58 20.61
C VAL A 92 5.10 -39.29 21.29
N PRO A 93 4.95 -40.57 21.70
CA PRO A 93 6.05 -41.37 22.22
C PRO A 93 7.20 -41.45 21.20
N ARG A 94 8.42 -41.14 21.63
CA ARG A 94 9.65 -41.09 20.80
C ARG A 94 10.05 -42.43 20.14
N GLY A 95 9.28 -43.51 20.34
CA GLY A 95 9.54 -44.85 19.82
C GLY A 95 8.71 -45.28 18.61
N LEU A 96 7.80 -44.43 18.10
CA LEU A 96 6.88 -44.81 17.02
C LEU A 96 7.52 -44.81 15.62
N ASP A 97 8.59 -44.05 15.38
CA ASP A 97 9.22 -43.93 14.06
C ASP A 97 10.76 -43.90 14.13
N PRO A 98 11.46 -45.01 13.82
CA PRO A 98 12.93 -45.05 13.81
C PRO A 98 13.57 -44.26 12.65
N ALA A 99 12.81 -43.97 11.58
CA ALA A 99 13.28 -43.22 10.42
C ALA A 99 13.01 -41.70 10.50
N GLY A 100 12.16 -41.24 11.43
CA GLY A 100 11.80 -39.82 11.60
C GLY A 100 11.06 -39.16 10.43
N THR A 101 10.85 -39.86 9.31
CA THR A 101 10.27 -39.35 8.06
C THR A 101 8.80 -38.96 8.21
N PHE A 102 8.01 -39.73 8.97
CA PHE A 102 6.60 -39.41 9.20
C PHE A 102 6.45 -38.16 10.07
N LEU A 103 7.20 -38.06 11.17
CA LEU A 103 7.23 -36.85 12.01
C LEU A 103 7.70 -35.60 11.24
N SER A 104 8.74 -35.71 10.41
CA SER A 104 9.22 -34.58 9.62
C SER A 104 8.18 -34.10 8.60
N THR A 105 7.46 -35.05 7.98
CA THR A 105 6.41 -34.75 7.01
C THR A 105 5.20 -34.10 7.70
N ALA A 106 4.79 -34.63 8.85
CA ALA A 106 3.73 -34.06 9.68
C ALA A 106 4.07 -32.64 10.17
N ARG A 107 5.32 -32.40 10.57
CA ARG A 107 5.79 -31.07 10.96
C ARG A 107 5.64 -30.08 9.81
N LEU A 108 6.05 -30.47 8.61
CA LEU A 108 5.99 -29.61 7.44
C LEU A 108 4.54 -29.32 7.05
N SER A 109 3.66 -30.32 7.05
CA SER A 109 2.25 -30.13 6.72
C SER A 109 1.51 -29.23 7.72
N ILE A 110 1.74 -29.43 9.02
CA ILE A 110 1.17 -28.60 10.10
C ILE A 110 1.65 -27.15 9.97
N THR A 111 2.96 -26.94 9.79
CA THR A 111 3.54 -25.60 9.67
C THR A 111 3.01 -24.88 8.43
N LEU A 112 2.93 -25.57 7.29
CA LEU A 112 2.44 -24.99 6.03
C LEU A 112 0.96 -24.58 6.14
N THR A 113 0.14 -25.45 6.74
CA THR A 113 -1.28 -25.19 6.97
C THR A 113 -1.48 -23.99 7.90
N SER A 114 -0.68 -23.90 8.97
CA SER A 114 -0.74 -22.79 9.92
C SER A 114 -0.28 -21.46 9.30
N CYS A 115 0.77 -21.46 8.48
CA CYS A 115 1.18 -20.28 7.71
C CYS A 115 0.07 -19.80 6.77
N TYR A 116 -0.60 -20.71 6.06
CA TYR A 116 -1.71 -20.34 5.17
C TYR A 116 -2.89 -19.74 5.94
N LEU A 117 -3.29 -20.36 7.05
CA LEU A 117 -4.34 -19.82 7.91
C LEU A 117 -3.96 -18.45 8.47
N GLY A 118 -2.74 -18.29 8.99
CA GLY A 118 -2.24 -17.00 9.50
C GLY A 118 -2.25 -15.90 8.45
N LEU A 119 -1.87 -16.22 7.21
CA LEU A 119 -1.93 -15.30 6.08
C LEU A 119 -3.36 -14.87 5.76
N VAL A 120 -4.30 -15.81 5.68
CA VAL A 120 -5.72 -15.53 5.38
C VAL A 120 -6.39 -14.74 6.50
N PHE A 121 -6.07 -15.03 7.77
CA PHE A 121 -6.59 -14.26 8.90
C PHE A 121 -6.03 -12.83 8.91
N ALA A 122 -4.72 -12.66 8.69
CA ALA A 122 -4.11 -11.34 8.67
C ALA A 122 -4.60 -10.48 7.50
N SER A 123 -4.82 -11.08 6.33
CA SER A 123 -5.37 -10.35 5.18
C SER A 123 -6.81 -9.91 5.42
N ARG A 124 -7.68 -10.80 5.95
CA ARG A 124 -9.06 -10.45 6.34
C ARG A 124 -9.12 -9.38 7.42
N SER A 125 -8.25 -9.48 8.43
CA SER A 125 -8.19 -8.51 9.53
C SER A 125 -7.71 -7.13 9.08
N SER A 126 -6.93 -7.05 7.99
CA SER A 126 -6.34 -5.79 7.56
C SER A 126 -7.34 -4.75 7.02
N ASP A 127 -8.52 -5.19 6.57
CA ASP A 127 -9.61 -4.30 6.13
C ASP A 127 -10.30 -3.60 7.30
N GLU A 128 -10.36 -4.25 8.47
CA GLU A 128 -11.02 -3.72 9.67
C GLU A 128 -10.05 -2.95 10.58
N TRP A 129 -8.75 -3.25 10.50
CA TRP A 129 -7.73 -2.63 11.33
C TRP A 129 -7.13 -1.43 10.61
N TYR A 130 -7.63 -0.24 10.91
CA TYR A 130 -6.88 1.00 10.72
C TYR A 130 -5.69 1.00 11.67
N LEU A 131 -4.64 0.23 11.34
CA LEU A 131 -3.36 0.33 12.00
C LEU A 131 -2.80 1.72 11.67
N SER A 132 -3.07 2.69 12.53
CA SER A 132 -2.43 4.00 12.53
C SER A 132 -0.97 3.79 12.94
N LEU A 133 -0.14 3.33 12.00
CA LEU A 133 1.30 3.25 12.18
C LEU A 133 1.81 4.66 12.51
N PRO A 134 2.28 4.94 13.75
CA PRO A 134 2.62 6.30 14.16
C PRO A 134 3.96 6.79 13.59
N PHE A 135 4.66 5.95 12.81
CA PHE A 135 6.07 6.17 12.49
C PHE A 135 6.45 6.12 11.01
N VAL A 136 5.48 6.24 10.12
CA VAL A 136 5.78 6.62 8.74
C VAL A 136 4.93 7.85 8.46
N ARG A 137 5.58 9.00 8.27
CA ARG A 137 4.95 10.15 7.61
C ARG A 137 4.66 9.76 6.16
N LEU A 138 3.69 8.87 5.98
CA LEU A 138 2.96 8.72 4.74
C LEU A 138 2.30 10.07 4.53
N LYS A 139 2.54 10.63 3.34
CA LYS A 139 2.09 11.93 2.84
C LYS A 139 0.86 12.44 3.58
N PRO A 140 0.81 13.75 3.91
CA PRO A 140 -0.29 14.36 4.65
C PRO A 140 -1.54 13.77 4.06
N GLN A 141 -2.36 13.18 4.93
CA GLN A 141 -3.71 12.79 4.60
C GLN A 141 -4.22 13.95 3.76
N THR A 142 -4.27 13.76 2.44
CA THR A 142 -5.17 14.57 1.65
C THR A 142 -6.47 13.96 2.14
N THR A 143 -6.97 14.43 3.29
CA THR A 143 -8.37 14.79 3.41
C THR A 143 -8.65 15.33 2.02
N LYS A 144 -9.23 14.49 1.16
CA LYS A 144 -9.71 14.93 -0.15
C LYS A 144 -10.32 16.26 0.20
N LYS A 145 -9.75 17.36 -0.27
CA LYS A 145 -10.37 18.66 -0.09
C LYS A 145 -11.69 18.44 -0.79
N ARG A 146 -12.71 18.11 0.01
CA ARG A 146 -14.01 17.77 -0.49
C ARG A 146 -14.52 19.13 -0.86
N ASP A 147 -14.72 19.32 -2.15
CA ASP A 147 -15.30 20.57 -2.61
C ASP A 147 -16.65 20.71 -1.91
N VAL A 148 -16.80 21.76 -1.13
CA VAL A 148 -18.04 22.06 -0.42
C VAL A 148 -18.88 22.87 -1.38
N LEU A 149 -19.94 22.24 -1.87
CA LEU A 149 -20.92 22.93 -2.70
C LEU A 149 -21.72 23.89 -1.83
N LEU A 150 -21.67 25.19 -2.12
CA LEU A 150 -22.51 26.17 -1.43
C LEU A 150 -23.92 26.18 -2.01
N ASP A 151 -24.89 26.13 -1.12
CA ASP A 151 -26.29 26.41 -1.42
C ASP A 151 -26.54 27.93 -1.36
N PRO A 152 -27.29 28.55 -2.28
CA PRO A 152 -27.65 29.98 -2.23
C PRO A 152 -28.20 30.48 -0.89
N SER A 153 -28.88 29.65 -0.12
CA SER A 153 -29.38 30.00 1.22
C SER A 153 -28.24 30.35 2.18
N THR A 154 -27.10 29.66 2.09
CA THR A 154 -25.93 29.86 2.94
C THR A 154 -25.20 31.18 2.66
N LEU A 155 -25.32 31.71 1.43
CA LEU A 155 -24.76 33.01 1.06
C LEU A 155 -25.52 34.18 1.70
N CYS A 156 -26.78 33.99 2.09
CA CYS A 156 -27.56 35.04 2.75
C CYS A 156 -27.21 35.21 4.24
N ASP A 157 -26.57 34.21 4.84
CA ASP A 157 -26.15 34.23 6.24
C ASP A 157 -24.72 34.82 6.35
N PRO A 158 -24.52 35.94 7.08
CA PRO A 158 -23.20 36.53 7.27
C PRO A 158 -22.20 35.61 7.98
N ARG A 159 -22.67 34.60 8.73
CA ARG A 159 -21.81 33.70 9.53
C ARG A 159 -20.84 32.88 8.68
N ILE A 160 -21.13 32.66 7.39
CA ILE A 160 -20.24 31.91 6.49
C ILE A 160 -18.87 32.58 6.34
N ILE A 161 -18.83 33.91 6.41
CA ILE A 161 -17.60 34.70 6.30
C ILE A 161 -16.73 34.45 7.53
N ASP A 162 -17.31 34.51 8.73
CA ASP A 162 -16.60 34.25 9.98
C ASP A 162 -16.16 32.77 10.09
N LEU A 163 -16.96 31.86 9.56
CA LEU A 163 -16.65 30.42 9.52
C LEU A 163 -15.47 30.11 8.57
N ALA A 164 -15.42 30.80 7.43
CA ALA A 164 -14.30 30.73 6.50
C ALA A 164 -13.05 31.40 7.09
N ALA A 165 -13.19 32.57 7.71
CA ALA A 165 -12.08 33.33 8.30
C ALA A 165 -11.46 32.63 9.53
N SER A 166 -12.26 31.92 10.33
CA SER A 166 -11.79 31.14 11.49
C SER A 166 -11.04 29.86 11.12
N GLY A 167 -11.04 29.46 9.83
CA GLY A 167 -10.42 28.22 9.37
C GLY A 167 -11.21 26.96 9.72
N LEU A 168 -12.44 27.10 10.23
CA LEU A 168 -13.32 25.95 10.49
C LEU A 168 -13.77 25.27 9.18
N VAL A 169 -13.84 26.05 8.09
CA VAL A 169 -14.05 25.58 6.72
C VAL A 169 -12.77 25.79 5.90
N ASP A 170 -11.85 24.84 5.97
CA ASP A 170 -10.57 24.85 5.21
C ASP A 170 -10.66 24.13 3.84
N GLN A 171 -11.88 23.87 3.40
CA GLN A 171 -12.17 23.16 2.15
C GLN A 171 -12.46 24.15 1.01
N GLN A 172 -12.24 23.72 -0.23
CA GLN A 172 -12.52 24.57 -1.40
C GLN A 172 -14.04 24.74 -1.53
N LEU A 173 -14.50 25.98 -1.40
CA LEU A 173 -15.89 26.35 -1.57
C LEU A 173 -16.21 26.47 -3.06
N VAL A 174 -17.21 25.72 -3.53
CA VAL A 174 -17.61 25.70 -4.93
C VAL A 174 -19.03 26.23 -5.06
N LEU A 175 -19.18 27.29 -5.86
CA LEU A 175 -20.48 27.87 -6.19
C LEU A 175 -20.81 27.64 -7.67
N PRO A 176 -21.92 26.96 -8.00
CA PRO A 176 -22.33 26.76 -9.39
C PRO A 176 -22.68 28.08 -10.09
N ARG A 177 -22.30 28.20 -11.37
CA ARG A 177 -22.55 29.41 -12.18
C ARG A 177 -24.03 29.77 -12.30
N PHE A 178 -24.92 28.78 -12.33
CA PHE A 178 -26.36 29.04 -12.46
C PHE A 178 -26.92 29.76 -11.22
N VAL A 179 -26.36 29.52 -10.03
CA VAL A 179 -26.76 30.19 -8.79
C VAL A 179 -26.39 31.67 -8.85
N MET A 180 -25.21 32.00 -9.37
CA MET A 180 -24.81 33.40 -9.56
C MET A 180 -25.73 34.13 -10.52
N ASN A 181 -26.10 33.49 -11.63
CA ASN A 181 -27.02 34.10 -12.60
C ASN A 181 -28.41 34.34 -12.00
N ASP A 182 -28.90 33.40 -11.19
CA ASP A 182 -30.18 33.54 -10.49
C ASP A 182 -30.15 34.67 -9.45
N LEU A 183 -29.06 34.80 -8.68
CA LEU A 183 -28.88 35.92 -7.75
C LEU A 183 -28.83 37.27 -8.45
N PHE A 184 -28.16 37.39 -9.60
CA PHE A 184 -28.17 38.63 -10.39
C PHE A 184 -29.55 38.96 -10.93
N SER A 185 -30.29 37.97 -11.46
CA SER A 185 -31.68 38.14 -11.92
C SER A 185 -32.59 38.64 -10.79
N GLN A 186 -32.50 38.03 -9.60
CA GLN A 186 -33.27 38.44 -8.42
C GLN A 186 -32.89 39.84 -7.92
N ALA A 187 -31.64 40.26 -8.10
CA ALA A 187 -31.17 41.60 -7.76
C ALA A 187 -31.67 42.70 -8.72
N GLU A 188 -32.08 42.33 -9.94
CA GLU A 188 -32.61 43.25 -10.95
C GLU A 188 -34.15 43.25 -11.00
N LEU A 189 -34.77 42.07 -11.01
CA LEU A 189 -36.20 41.88 -11.27
C LEU A 189 -37.03 41.54 -10.02
N GLY A 190 -36.38 41.25 -8.89
CA GLY A 190 -37.07 40.86 -7.66
C GLY A 190 -37.75 42.02 -6.94
N ASP A 191 -38.78 41.69 -6.15
CA ASP A 191 -39.40 42.59 -5.17
C ASP A 191 -38.37 43.14 -4.19
N ASP A 192 -38.64 44.29 -3.55
CA ASP A 192 -37.64 44.99 -2.72
C ASP A 192 -37.01 44.10 -1.63
N SER A 193 -37.77 43.20 -1.03
CA SER A 193 -37.26 42.25 -0.02
C SER A 193 -36.31 41.20 -0.60
N ILE A 194 -36.64 40.65 -1.78
CA ILE A 194 -35.83 39.66 -2.51
C ILE A 194 -34.57 40.33 -3.05
N ARG A 195 -34.72 41.55 -3.58
CA ARG A 195 -33.63 42.37 -4.10
C ARG A 195 -32.57 42.68 -3.04
N MET A 196 -33.00 43.03 -1.83
CA MET A 196 -32.08 43.25 -0.70
C MET A 196 -31.33 41.98 -0.30
N ARG A 197 -32.01 40.81 -0.27
CA ARG A 197 -31.37 39.53 0.04
C ARG A 197 -30.36 39.12 -1.04
N ALA A 198 -30.72 39.25 -2.30
CA ALA A 198 -29.85 38.94 -3.43
C ALA A 198 -28.58 39.83 -3.45
N ARG A 199 -28.73 41.14 -3.22
CA ARG A 199 -27.58 42.06 -3.10
C ARG A 199 -26.66 41.68 -1.94
N LYS A 200 -27.24 41.28 -0.79
CA LYS A 200 -26.47 40.82 0.36
C LYS A 200 -25.69 39.54 0.05
N ALA A 201 -26.31 38.56 -0.61
CA ALA A 201 -25.66 37.32 -1.03
C ALA A 201 -24.53 37.57 -2.06
N ILE A 202 -24.71 38.51 -2.99
CA ILE A 202 -23.65 38.90 -3.93
C ILE A 202 -22.47 39.56 -3.17
N GLU A 203 -22.75 40.34 -2.12
CA GLU A 203 -21.72 40.94 -1.29
C GLU A 203 -20.95 39.91 -0.46
N THR A 204 -21.60 38.86 0.05
CA THR A 204 -20.92 37.77 0.76
C THR A 204 -20.01 36.97 -0.16
N VAL A 205 -20.45 36.67 -1.39
CA VAL A 205 -19.61 36.03 -2.42
C VAL A 205 -18.36 36.86 -2.73
N ARG A 206 -18.44 38.19 -2.72
CA ARG A 206 -17.28 39.07 -2.94
C ARG A 206 -16.27 39.06 -1.78
N LYS A 207 -16.73 38.71 -0.57
CA LYS A 207 -15.91 38.70 0.66
C LYS A 207 -15.23 37.34 0.90
N LEU A 208 -15.81 36.26 0.38
CA LEU A 208 -15.25 34.91 0.35
C LEU A 208 -14.17 34.80 -0.74
#